data_AF-A0A7X7T3G0-F1
#
_entry.id   AF-A0A7X7T3G0-F1
#
_cell.length_a   1.000
_cell.length_b   1.000
_cell.length_c   1.000
_cell.angle_alpha   90.00
_cell.angle_beta   90.00
_cell.angle_gamma   90.00
#
_symmetry.space_group_name_H-M   'P 1'
#
loop_
_entity.id
_entity.type
_entity.pdbx_description
1 polymer ?
#
loop_
_entity_poly.entity_id
_entity_poly.type
_entity_poly.pdbx_seq_one_letter_code
_entity_poly.pdbx_strand_id
1 'polypeptide(L)'
;MIRKAELGRPAHTEVIAEPTPVGLICLAIGCAALVPIAFGHSLTPAGLRTAAIYCLLFGAGGQLVAGIGNLVNRNLYGGTLFTAFAFNWVLNWWALDGLSRGVVPDPGIVFAVDVCFLVIFLVFTYGFGFYSKLLLAFLADIDLLYLAKVGKHLGGGAWLDLVVAVSTVALAGISLWIAFALLINPTAGRRVFAFPGPAFAARPRPAFDSSLRIAICRVLYAHWQQQGFAPLPLAELEQAVAPAATGRPLEPDLAYLGELGAVLRTDAGLRLTAQGLDFFEQVVLGKSSFA
;
A
#
# COMPACT_ATOMS: atom_id res chain seq x y z
N MET A 1 32.36 -7.28 -0.15
CA MET A 1 31.10 -6.57 -0.47
C MET A 1 30.08 -6.90 0.61
N ILE A 2 30.06 -6.13 1.70
CA ILE A 2 29.08 -6.32 2.78
C ILE A 2 27.79 -5.60 2.34
N ARG A 3 26.68 -6.34 2.27
CA ARG A 3 25.35 -5.80 1.96
C ARG A 3 25.04 -4.70 2.97
N LYS A 4 24.59 -3.52 2.50
CA LYS A 4 24.04 -2.44 3.31
C LYS A 4 23.24 -3.03 4.46
N ALA A 5 23.73 -2.88 5.69
CA ALA A 5 22.86 -3.01 6.85
C ALA A 5 21.86 -1.86 6.69
N GLU A 6 20.67 -2.18 6.17
CA GLU A 6 19.53 -1.27 6.05
C GLU A 6 19.06 -0.89 7.46
N LEU A 7 19.82 -0.01 8.11
CA LEU A 7 19.55 0.55 9.43
C LEU A 7 18.67 1.81 9.33
N GLY A 8 18.34 2.24 8.12
CA GLY A 8 17.20 3.11 7.88
C GLY A 8 15.92 2.29 7.91
N ARG A 9 14.77 2.95 8.12
CA ARG A 9 13.49 2.33 7.72
C ARG A 9 13.67 1.86 6.27
N PRO A 10 13.37 0.60 5.92
CA PRO A 10 13.41 0.19 4.53
C PRO A 10 12.55 1.19 3.76
N ALA A 11 13.18 2.00 2.91
CA ALA A 11 12.44 2.74 1.92
C ALA A 11 11.79 1.66 1.08
N HIS A 12 10.46 1.53 1.15
CA HIS A 12 9.71 0.73 0.20
C HIS A 12 10.05 1.29 -1.17
N THR A 13 11.06 0.71 -1.82
CA THR A 13 11.51 1.16 -3.12
C THR A 13 10.69 0.31 -4.08
N GLU A 14 9.64 0.92 -4.61
CA GLU A 14 8.88 0.31 -5.69
C GLU A 14 9.86 -0.03 -6.83
N VAL A 15 9.76 -1.25 -7.35
CA VAL A 15 10.62 -1.74 -8.45
C VAL A 15 10.15 -1.15 -9.78
N ILE A 16 8.83 -0.99 -9.90
CA ILE A 16 8.16 -0.38 -11.04
C ILE A 16 7.25 0.76 -10.56
N ALA A 17 6.76 1.59 -11.48
CA ALA A 17 5.82 2.65 -11.15
C ALA A 17 4.57 2.15 -10.40
N GLU A 18 4.07 2.96 -9.46
CA GLU A 18 2.90 2.64 -8.62
C GLU A 18 1.68 2.23 -9.47
N PRO A 19 1.25 0.96 -9.41
CA PRO A 19 0.28 0.42 -10.37
C PRO A 19 -1.18 0.50 -9.87
N THR A 20 -1.42 0.82 -8.59
CA THR A 20 -2.77 0.95 -8.00
C THR A 20 -3.68 1.93 -8.75
N PRO A 21 -3.23 3.12 -9.20
CA PRO A 21 -4.10 4.05 -9.91
C PRO A 21 -4.69 3.47 -11.19
N VAL A 22 -3.91 2.69 -11.95
CA VAL A 22 -4.41 2.02 -13.16
C VAL A 22 -5.52 1.04 -12.80
N GLY A 23 -5.31 0.20 -11.80
CA GLY A 23 -6.32 -0.77 -11.34
C GLY A 23 -7.63 -0.10 -10.94
N LEU A 24 -7.55 1.02 -10.21
CA LEU A 24 -8.71 1.76 -9.72
C LEU A 24 -9.44 2.56 -10.82
N ILE A 25 -8.72 3.16 -11.77
CA ILE A 25 -9.34 3.82 -12.94
C ILE A 25 -10.09 2.77 -13.77
N CYS A 26 -9.45 1.64 -14.03
CA CYS A 26 -10.06 0.59 -14.83
C CYS A 26 -11.24 -0.08 -14.11
N LEU A 27 -11.18 -0.23 -12.78
CA LEU A 27 -12.34 -0.62 -11.97
C LEU A 27 -13.50 0.36 -12.16
N ALA A 28 -13.24 1.66 -12.05
CA ALA A 28 -14.30 2.67 -12.18
C ALA A 28 -14.96 2.65 -13.56
N ILE A 29 -14.18 2.43 -14.62
CA ILE A 29 -14.70 2.24 -15.98
C ILE A 29 -15.57 0.98 -16.06
N GLY A 30 -15.11 -0.14 -15.47
CA GLY A 30 -15.89 -1.37 -15.39
C GLY A 30 -17.23 -1.17 -14.66
N CYS A 31 -17.21 -0.52 -13.49
CA CYS A 31 -18.42 -0.18 -12.75
C CYS A 31 -19.35 0.74 -13.55
N ALA A 32 -18.82 1.78 -14.19
CA ALA A 32 -19.61 2.69 -15.02
C ALA A 32 -20.33 1.96 -16.17
N ALA A 33 -19.70 0.95 -16.77
CA ALA A 33 -20.32 0.12 -17.80
C ALA A 33 -21.46 -0.76 -17.25
N LEU A 34 -21.43 -1.13 -15.97
CA LEU A 34 -22.50 -1.88 -15.30
C LEU A 34 -23.67 -1.01 -14.85
N VAL A 35 -23.48 0.30 -14.65
CA VAL A 35 -24.52 1.20 -14.12
C VAL A 35 -25.84 1.11 -14.90
N PRO A 36 -25.88 1.20 -16.25
CA PRO A 36 -27.15 1.11 -16.99
C PRO A 36 -27.85 -0.24 -16.85
N ILE A 37 -27.09 -1.32 -16.63
CA ILE A 37 -27.62 -2.67 -16.39
C ILE A 37 -28.17 -2.77 -14.96
N ALA A 38 -27.43 -2.24 -13.98
CA ALA A 38 -27.83 -2.27 -12.57
C ALA A 38 -29.12 -1.48 -12.31
N PHE A 39 -29.36 -0.40 -13.05
CA PHE A 39 -30.63 0.35 -13.03
C PHE A 39 -31.69 -0.18 -14.00
N GLY A 40 -31.43 -1.27 -14.73
CA GLY A 40 -32.40 -1.94 -15.60
C GLY A 40 -32.66 -1.30 -16.97
N HIS A 41 -31.87 -0.31 -17.40
CA HIS A 41 -32.09 0.43 -18.64
C HIS A 41 -31.52 -0.23 -19.90
N SER A 42 -30.45 -1.03 -19.78
CA SER A 42 -29.74 -1.61 -20.94
C SER A 42 -29.70 -3.15 -20.94
N LEU A 43 -30.81 -3.76 -20.53
CA LEU A 43 -31.01 -5.22 -20.51
C LEU A 43 -31.32 -5.79 -21.91
N THR A 44 -30.50 -5.42 -22.90
CA THR A 44 -30.57 -5.93 -24.28
C THR A 44 -29.31 -6.75 -24.59
N PRO A 45 -29.37 -7.69 -25.55
CA PRO A 45 -28.17 -8.42 -25.97
C PRO A 45 -26.99 -7.51 -26.34
N ALA A 46 -27.25 -6.41 -27.05
CA ALA A 46 -26.23 -5.44 -27.42
C ALA A 46 -25.67 -4.70 -26.19
N GLY A 47 -26.53 -4.29 -25.25
CA GLY A 47 -26.12 -3.63 -24.00
C GLY A 47 -25.25 -4.53 -23.13
N LEU A 48 -25.70 -5.77 -22.90
CA LEU A 48 -24.97 -6.79 -22.13
C LEU A 48 -23.60 -7.09 -22.76
N ARG A 49 -23.54 -7.31 -24.08
CA ARG A 49 -22.28 -7.58 -24.78
C ARG A 49 -21.33 -6.39 -24.76
N THR A 50 -21.85 -5.17 -24.82
CA THR A 50 -21.05 -3.95 -24.71
C THR A 50 -20.45 -3.85 -23.31
N ALA A 51 -21.25 -4.00 -22.25
CA ALA A 51 -20.76 -3.98 -20.88
C ALA A 51 -19.76 -5.11 -20.60
N ALA A 52 -19.98 -6.29 -21.18
CA ALA A 52 -19.07 -7.42 -21.07
C ALA A 52 -17.65 -7.06 -21.54
N ILE A 53 -17.49 -6.36 -22.67
CA ILE A 53 -16.17 -5.95 -23.16
C ILE A 53 -15.48 -4.99 -22.20
N TYR A 54 -16.20 -4.03 -21.61
CA TYR A 54 -15.63 -3.15 -20.59
C TYR A 54 -15.23 -3.91 -19.32
N CYS A 55 -16.03 -4.91 -18.91
CA CYS A 55 -15.68 -5.82 -17.81
C CYS A 55 -14.39 -6.57 -18.12
N LEU A 56 -14.19 -7.07 -19.34
CA LEU A 56 -13.00 -7.82 -19.71
C LEU A 56 -11.75 -6.93 -19.80
N LEU A 57 -11.83 -5.83 -20.54
CA LEU A 57 -10.65 -5.02 -20.83
C LEU A 57 -10.23 -4.15 -19.64
N PHE A 58 -11.19 -3.47 -19.02
CA PHE A 58 -10.91 -2.55 -17.92
C PHE A 58 -11.10 -3.24 -16.57
N GLY A 59 -12.24 -3.90 -16.35
CA GLY A 59 -12.48 -4.62 -15.10
C GLY A 59 -11.40 -5.68 -14.83
N ALA A 60 -11.16 -6.58 -15.78
CA ALA A 60 -10.21 -7.67 -15.62
C ALA A 60 -8.79 -7.28 -16.06
N GLY A 61 -8.61 -6.80 -17.29
CA GLY A 61 -7.28 -6.51 -17.85
C GLY A 61 -6.52 -5.45 -17.04
N GLY A 62 -7.13 -4.31 -16.78
CA GLY A 62 -6.52 -3.22 -16.00
C GLY A 62 -6.17 -3.63 -14.57
N GLN A 63 -7.06 -4.38 -13.91
CA GLN A 63 -6.78 -4.88 -12.55
C GLN A 63 -5.74 -6.00 -12.53
N LEU A 64 -5.65 -6.85 -13.56
CA LEU A 64 -4.60 -7.86 -13.63
C LEU A 64 -3.22 -7.21 -13.74
N VAL A 65 -3.10 -6.19 -14.59
CA VAL A 65 -1.86 -5.38 -14.70
C VAL A 65 -1.51 -4.75 -13.35
N ALA A 66 -2.50 -4.16 -12.67
CA ALA A 66 -2.30 -3.56 -11.35
C ALA A 66 -1.89 -4.59 -10.28
N GLY A 67 -2.50 -5.78 -10.31
CA GLY A 67 -2.22 -6.88 -9.40
C GLY A 67 -0.80 -7.43 -9.58
N ILE A 68 -0.42 -7.74 -10.82
CA ILE A 68 0.94 -8.20 -11.14
C ILE A 68 1.96 -7.14 -10.75
N GLY A 69 1.69 -5.86 -11.08
CA GLY A 69 2.59 -4.77 -10.72
C GLY A 69 2.79 -4.63 -9.20
N ASN A 70 1.71 -4.77 -8.43
CA ASN A 70 1.79 -4.75 -6.97
C ASN A 70 2.58 -5.95 -6.43
N LEU A 71 2.44 -7.15 -7.01
CA LEU A 71 3.24 -8.32 -6.63
C LEU A 71 4.73 -8.09 -6.93
N VAL A 72 5.07 -7.49 -8.08
CA VAL A 72 6.44 -7.10 -8.43
C VAL A 72 7.00 -6.09 -7.42
N ASN A 73 6.18 -5.11 -7.01
CA ASN A 73 6.52 -4.14 -5.95
C ASN A 73 6.50 -4.73 -4.54
N ARG A 74 6.30 -6.06 -4.39
CA ARG A 74 6.18 -6.77 -3.10
C ARG A 74 5.06 -6.23 -2.20
N ASN A 75 4.09 -5.56 -2.78
CA ASN A 75 2.84 -5.21 -2.13
C ASN A 75 1.89 -6.41 -2.21
N LEU A 76 2.05 -7.35 -1.27
CA LEU A 76 1.22 -8.56 -1.19
C LEU A 76 -0.27 -8.24 -1.11
N TYR A 77 -0.62 -7.18 -0.38
CA TYR A 77 -2.01 -6.82 -0.13
C TYR A 77 -2.70 -6.35 -1.41
N GLY A 78 -2.13 -5.33 -2.06
CA GLY A 78 -2.64 -4.82 -3.34
C GLY A 78 -2.58 -5.88 -4.43
N GLY A 79 -1.49 -6.64 -4.48
CA GLY A 79 -1.28 -7.69 -5.49
C GLY A 79 -2.31 -8.80 -5.42
N THR A 80 -2.62 -9.28 -4.21
CA THR A 80 -3.66 -10.30 -4.00
C THR A 80 -5.04 -9.76 -4.36
N LEU A 81 -5.37 -8.55 -3.91
CA LEU A 81 -6.69 -7.96 -4.08
C LEU A 81 -7.01 -7.68 -5.55
N PHE A 82 -6.15 -6.95 -6.26
CA PHE A 82 -6.39 -6.60 -7.67
C PHE A 82 -6.39 -7.83 -8.58
N THR A 83 -5.55 -8.83 -8.31
CA THR A 83 -5.54 -10.08 -9.08
C THR A 83 -6.83 -10.88 -8.87
N ALA A 84 -7.30 -10.99 -7.62
CA ALA A 84 -8.56 -11.68 -7.33
C ALA A 84 -9.76 -10.98 -7.99
N PHE A 85 -9.82 -9.65 -7.92
CA PHE A 85 -10.86 -8.89 -8.61
C PHE A 85 -10.76 -9.01 -10.13
N ALA A 86 -9.55 -9.06 -10.69
CA ALA A 86 -9.39 -9.24 -12.13
C ALA A 86 -10.08 -10.52 -12.61
N PHE A 87 -9.90 -11.64 -11.89
CA PHE A 87 -10.59 -12.89 -12.21
C PHE A 87 -12.10 -12.81 -11.97
N ASN A 88 -12.54 -12.12 -10.92
CA ASN A 88 -13.97 -11.88 -10.71
C ASN A 88 -14.59 -11.06 -11.87
N TRP A 89 -13.86 -10.10 -12.43
CA TRP A 89 -14.30 -9.36 -13.62
C TRP A 89 -14.32 -10.19 -14.89
N VAL A 90 -13.45 -11.20 -15.03
CA VAL A 90 -13.56 -12.20 -16.11
C VAL A 90 -14.87 -12.98 -15.99
N LEU A 91 -15.26 -13.36 -14.77
CA LEU A 91 -16.55 -14.03 -14.54
C LEU A 91 -17.73 -13.11 -14.88
N ASN A 92 -17.67 -11.81 -14.55
CA ASN A 92 -18.68 -10.84 -14.94
C ASN A 92 -18.77 -10.69 -16.47
N TRP A 93 -17.63 -10.61 -17.17
CA TRP A 93 -17.61 -10.62 -18.63
C TRP A 93 -18.28 -11.87 -19.19
N TRP A 94 -17.88 -13.05 -18.73
CA TRP A 94 -18.44 -14.32 -19.18
C TRP A 94 -19.95 -14.41 -18.91
N ALA A 95 -20.40 -13.99 -17.73
CA ALA A 95 -21.81 -13.98 -17.37
C ALA A 95 -22.62 -13.05 -18.28
N LEU A 96 -22.14 -11.82 -18.52
CA LEU A 96 -22.83 -10.85 -19.38
C LEU A 96 -22.86 -11.28 -20.85
N ASP A 97 -21.75 -11.83 -21.36
CA ASP A 97 -21.69 -12.37 -22.72
C ASP A 97 -22.62 -13.58 -22.88
N GLY A 98 -22.63 -14.48 -21.89
CA GLY A 98 -23.57 -15.61 -21.84
C GLY A 98 -25.03 -15.14 -21.84
N LEU A 99 -25.39 -14.21 -20.96
CA LEU A 99 -26.74 -13.65 -20.86
C LEU A 99 -27.18 -12.99 -22.17
N SER A 100 -26.27 -12.33 -22.88
CA SER A 100 -26.56 -11.76 -24.20
C SER A 100 -26.97 -12.79 -25.25
N ARG A 101 -26.63 -14.06 -25.03
CA ARG A 101 -26.96 -15.21 -25.90
C ARG A 101 -28.03 -16.12 -25.30
N GLY A 102 -28.69 -15.69 -24.22
CA GLY A 102 -29.71 -16.48 -23.52
C GLY A 102 -29.16 -17.60 -22.63
N VAL A 103 -27.86 -17.59 -22.32
CA VAL A 103 -27.23 -18.55 -21.39
C VAL A 103 -27.11 -17.91 -20.02
N VAL A 104 -27.75 -18.51 -19.02
CA VAL A 104 -27.72 -18.04 -17.63
C VAL A 104 -26.72 -18.88 -16.83
N PRO A 105 -25.75 -18.28 -16.12
CA PRO A 105 -24.90 -19.01 -15.19
C PRO A 105 -25.73 -19.70 -14.09
N ASP A 106 -25.26 -20.86 -13.62
CA ASP A 106 -25.93 -21.57 -12.53
C ASP A 106 -26.05 -20.67 -11.27
N PRO A 107 -27.28 -20.35 -10.82
CA PRO A 107 -27.47 -19.42 -9.71
C PRO A 107 -26.93 -19.93 -8.36
N GLY A 108 -26.92 -21.24 -8.15
CA GLY A 108 -26.41 -21.86 -6.92
C GLY A 108 -24.89 -21.76 -6.81
N ILE A 109 -24.20 -21.98 -7.93
CA ILE A 109 -22.74 -21.79 -8.00
C ILE A 109 -22.38 -20.31 -7.82
N VAL A 110 -23.06 -19.40 -8.51
CA VAL A 110 -22.83 -17.95 -8.36
C VAL A 110 -23.05 -17.51 -6.91
N PHE A 111 -24.12 -17.99 -6.27
CA PHE A 111 -24.39 -17.72 -4.86
C PHE A 111 -23.28 -18.20 -3.94
N ALA A 112 -22.83 -19.46 -4.09
CA ALA A 112 -21.75 -20.01 -3.26
C ALA A 112 -20.44 -19.21 -3.41
N VAL A 113 -20.13 -18.78 -4.64
CA VAL A 113 -18.97 -17.92 -4.92
C VAL A 113 -19.13 -16.53 -4.31
N ASP A 114 -20.32 -15.93 -4.40
CA ASP A 114 -20.61 -14.63 -3.79
C ASP A 114 -20.48 -14.66 -2.27
N VAL A 115 -20.93 -15.73 -1.60
CA VAL A 115 -20.73 -15.93 -0.15
C VAL A 115 -19.24 -16.05 0.18
N CYS A 116 -18.47 -16.79 -0.61
CA CYS A 116 -17.02 -16.91 -0.43
C CYS A 116 -16.32 -15.55 -0.57
N PHE A 117 -16.67 -14.78 -1.60
CA PHE A 117 -16.14 -13.43 -1.80
C PHE A 117 -16.49 -12.49 -0.64
N LEU A 118 -17.72 -12.55 -0.11
CA LEU A 118 -18.11 -11.74 1.04
C LEU A 118 -17.21 -12.03 2.26
N VAL A 119 -16.96 -13.31 2.56
CA VAL A 119 -16.07 -13.68 3.68
C VAL A 119 -14.66 -13.15 3.46
N ILE A 120 -14.13 -13.29 2.24
CA ILE A 120 -12.82 -12.78 1.88
C ILE A 120 -12.78 -11.26 2.04
N PHE A 121 -13.75 -10.53 1.47
CA PHE A 121 -13.76 -9.07 1.51
C PHE A 121 -13.90 -8.52 2.92
N LEU A 122 -14.69 -9.13 3.81
CA LEU A 122 -14.74 -8.71 5.22
C LEU A 122 -13.36 -8.73 5.90
N VAL A 123 -12.53 -9.74 5.60
CA VAL A 123 -11.14 -9.79 6.11
C VAL A 123 -10.28 -8.70 5.47
N PHE A 124 -10.43 -8.46 4.18
CA PHE A 124 -9.72 -7.40 3.46
C PHE A 124 -10.17 -5.99 3.90
N THR A 125 -11.43 -5.80 4.26
CA THR A 125 -11.97 -4.55 4.80
C THR A 125 -11.30 -4.22 6.12
N TYR A 126 -11.19 -5.21 7.01
CA TYR A 126 -10.45 -5.05 8.27
C TYR A 126 -9.00 -4.63 8.04
N GLY A 127 -8.27 -5.31 7.14
CA GLY A 127 -6.89 -4.96 6.86
C GLY A 127 -6.72 -3.55 6.27
N PHE A 128 -7.63 -3.10 5.41
CA PHE A 128 -7.63 -1.74 4.84
C PHE A 128 -7.83 -0.63 5.87
N GLY A 129 -8.46 -0.93 7.00
CA GLY A 129 -8.53 -0.01 8.12
C GLY A 129 -7.14 0.39 8.68
N PHE A 130 -6.10 -0.41 8.48
CA PHE A 130 -4.71 -0.04 8.85
C PHE A 130 -3.98 0.81 7.81
N TYR A 131 -4.55 1.03 6.62
CA TYR A 131 -3.92 1.82 5.55
C TYR A 131 -4.59 3.20 5.39
N SER A 132 -5.91 3.23 5.16
CA SER A 132 -6.64 4.47 4.94
C SER A 132 -8.13 4.30 5.24
N LYS A 133 -8.76 5.32 5.85
CA LYS A 133 -10.22 5.39 5.99
C LYS A 133 -10.95 5.34 4.63
N LEU A 134 -10.32 5.85 3.57
CA LEU A 134 -10.91 5.85 2.24
C LEU A 134 -10.88 4.45 1.62
N LEU A 135 -9.78 3.71 1.78
CA LEU A 135 -9.69 2.31 1.39
C LEU A 135 -10.64 1.42 2.19
N LEU A 136 -10.78 1.70 3.49
CA LEU A 136 -11.78 1.02 4.34
C LEU A 136 -13.20 1.24 3.82
N ALA A 137 -13.58 2.49 3.52
CA ALA A 137 -14.89 2.81 2.97
C ALA A 137 -15.14 2.16 1.60
N PHE A 138 -14.12 2.15 0.74
CA PHE A 138 -14.15 1.52 -0.57
C PHE A 138 -14.46 0.02 -0.48
N LEU A 139 -13.83 -0.72 0.43
CA LEU A 139 -14.09 -2.15 0.62
C LEU A 139 -15.39 -2.43 1.38
N ALA A 140 -15.76 -1.58 2.35
CA ALA A 140 -17.05 -1.70 3.02
C ALA A 140 -18.24 -1.53 2.06
N ASP A 141 -18.10 -0.72 1.01
CA ASP A 141 -19.10 -0.61 -0.05
C ASP A 141 -19.19 -1.90 -0.90
N ILE A 142 -18.06 -2.56 -1.15
CA ILE A 142 -18.04 -3.89 -1.78
C ILE A 142 -18.71 -4.94 -0.89
N ASP A 143 -18.44 -4.93 0.41
CA ASP A 143 -19.11 -5.82 1.37
C ASP A 143 -20.63 -5.63 1.35
N LEU A 144 -21.09 -4.37 1.33
CA LEU A 144 -22.52 -4.04 1.24
C LEU A 144 -23.12 -4.56 -0.07
N LEU A 145 -22.43 -4.39 -1.20
CA LEU A 145 -22.86 -4.90 -2.50
C LEU A 145 -23.02 -6.43 -2.47
N TYR A 146 -22.03 -7.16 -1.97
CA TYR A 146 -22.08 -8.63 -1.88
C TYR A 146 -23.13 -9.11 -0.88
N LEU A 147 -23.28 -8.43 0.25
CA LEU A 147 -24.33 -8.71 1.22
C LEU A 147 -25.72 -8.54 0.59
N ALA A 148 -25.92 -7.51 -0.23
CA ALA A 148 -27.18 -7.30 -0.94
C ALA A 148 -27.46 -8.40 -1.98
N LYS A 149 -26.43 -8.83 -2.74
CA LYS A 149 -26.54 -9.95 -3.69
C LYS A 149 -26.92 -11.26 -2.99
N VAL A 150 -26.22 -11.59 -1.90
CA VAL A 150 -26.49 -12.78 -1.07
C VAL A 150 -27.89 -12.71 -0.46
N GLY A 151 -28.27 -11.57 0.13
CA GLY A 151 -29.59 -11.37 0.72
C GLY A 151 -30.72 -11.51 -0.30
N LYS A 152 -30.52 -11.04 -1.54
CA LYS A 152 -31.51 -11.19 -2.61
C LYS A 152 -31.69 -12.66 -2.99
N HIS A 153 -30.61 -13.42 -3.11
CA HIS A 153 -30.68 -14.85 -3.40
C HIS A 153 -31.45 -15.62 -2.31
N LEU A 154 -31.33 -15.20 -1.05
CA LEU A 154 -32.02 -15.81 0.11
C LEU A 154 -33.49 -15.37 0.26
N GLY A 155 -34.09 -14.73 -0.76
CA GLY A 155 -35.49 -14.33 -0.74
C GLY A 155 -35.73 -12.86 -0.34
N GLY A 156 -34.68 -12.04 -0.34
CA GLY A 156 -34.80 -10.59 -0.14
C GLY A 156 -35.56 -9.87 -1.26
N GLY A 157 -36.03 -8.65 -0.97
CA GLY A 157 -36.87 -7.87 -1.89
C GLY A 157 -36.10 -7.15 -3.01
N ALA A 158 -36.82 -6.64 -4.00
CA ALA A 158 -36.27 -5.93 -5.17
C ALA A 158 -35.49 -4.65 -4.81
N TRP A 159 -35.69 -4.07 -3.62
CA TRP A 159 -34.92 -2.93 -3.14
C TRP A 159 -33.42 -3.24 -3.00
N LEU A 160 -33.04 -4.52 -2.88
CA LEU A 160 -31.63 -4.94 -2.86
C LEU A 160 -30.93 -4.71 -4.20
N ASP A 161 -31.65 -4.72 -5.33
CA ASP A 161 -31.09 -4.34 -6.63
C ASP A 161 -30.68 -2.87 -6.66
N LEU A 162 -31.48 -2.00 -6.03
CA LEU A 162 -31.14 -0.60 -5.90
C LEU A 162 -29.90 -0.40 -5.03
N VAL A 163 -29.73 -1.20 -3.96
CA VAL A 163 -28.51 -1.17 -3.15
C VAL A 163 -27.29 -1.55 -4.00
N VAL A 164 -27.36 -2.63 -4.77
CA VAL A 164 -26.29 -3.05 -5.68
C VAL A 164 -25.98 -1.94 -6.70
N ALA A 165 -27.00 -1.31 -7.28
CA ALA A 165 -26.81 -0.24 -8.26
C ALA A 165 -26.16 1.00 -7.66
N VAL A 166 -26.61 1.45 -6.48
CA VAL A 166 -26.03 2.61 -5.79
C VAL A 166 -24.60 2.32 -5.32
N SER A 167 -24.34 1.15 -4.75
CA SER A 167 -22.98 0.73 -4.39
C SER A 167 -22.08 0.65 -5.62
N THR A 168 -22.57 0.19 -6.77
CA THR A 168 -21.77 0.21 -8.02
C THR A 168 -21.33 1.62 -8.41
N VAL A 169 -22.21 2.61 -8.26
CA VAL A 169 -21.90 4.03 -8.51
C VAL A 169 -20.93 4.59 -7.46
N ALA A 170 -21.18 4.30 -6.18
CA ALA A 170 -20.33 4.73 -5.07
C ALA A 170 -18.91 4.17 -5.24
N LEU A 171 -18.79 2.88 -5.55
CA LEU A 171 -17.54 2.19 -5.82
C LEU A 171 -16.74 2.87 -6.94
N ALA A 172 -17.40 3.20 -8.06
CA ALA A 172 -16.75 3.92 -9.17
C ALA A 172 -16.22 5.29 -8.71
N GLY A 173 -17.03 6.05 -7.98
CA GLY A 173 -16.67 7.38 -7.47
C GLY A 173 -15.50 7.36 -6.49
N ILE A 174 -15.56 6.46 -5.49
CA ILE A 174 -14.49 6.31 -4.50
C ILE A 174 -13.20 5.82 -5.17
N SER A 175 -13.30 4.86 -6.10
CA SER A 175 -12.16 4.35 -6.86
C SER A 175 -11.44 5.46 -7.64
N LEU A 176 -12.19 6.29 -8.37
CA LEU A 176 -11.62 7.44 -9.09
C LEU A 176 -10.99 8.45 -8.14
N TRP A 177 -11.65 8.74 -7.02
CA TRP A 177 -11.10 9.67 -6.03
C TRP A 177 -9.74 9.20 -5.50
N ILE A 178 -9.63 7.92 -5.15
CA ILE A 178 -8.36 7.32 -4.72
C ILE A 178 -7.32 7.41 -5.84
N ALA A 179 -7.67 6.99 -7.06
CA ALA A 179 -6.74 7.01 -8.19
C ALA A 179 -6.22 8.41 -8.48
N PHE A 180 -7.09 9.43 -8.48
CA PHE A 180 -6.69 10.82 -8.66
C PHE A 180 -5.85 11.34 -7.51
N ALA A 181 -6.15 10.96 -6.27
CA ALA A 181 -5.29 11.32 -5.14
C ALA A 181 -3.88 10.75 -5.30
N LEU A 182 -3.75 9.52 -5.79
CA LEU A 182 -2.45 8.87 -6.00
C LEU A 182 -1.68 9.43 -7.20
N LEU A 183 -2.35 9.91 -8.25
CA LEU A 183 -1.69 10.46 -9.45
C LEU A 183 -1.44 11.97 -9.35
N ILE A 184 -2.46 12.73 -8.94
CA ILE A 184 -2.45 14.19 -9.02
C ILE A 184 -1.72 14.81 -7.83
N ASN A 185 -1.84 14.25 -6.62
CA ASN A 185 -1.16 14.86 -5.47
C ASN A 185 0.37 14.87 -5.62
N PRO A 186 1.02 13.76 -6.05
CA PRO A 186 2.46 13.78 -6.30
C PRO A 186 2.83 14.71 -7.47
N THR A 187 2.07 14.66 -8.56
CA THR A 187 2.31 15.49 -9.76
C THR A 187 2.19 16.99 -9.44
N ALA A 188 1.23 17.37 -8.60
CA ALA A 188 1.00 18.75 -8.19
C ALA A 188 1.94 19.21 -7.05
N GLY A 189 2.73 18.30 -6.45
CA GLY A 189 3.57 18.58 -5.29
C GLY A 189 2.80 19.03 -4.04
N ARG A 190 1.47 18.88 -4.02
CA ARG A 190 0.58 19.28 -2.91
C ARG A 190 -0.66 18.40 -2.88
N ARG A 191 -1.32 18.36 -1.73
CA ARG A 191 -2.58 17.64 -1.56
C ARG A 191 -3.74 18.39 -2.23
N VAL A 192 -4.13 17.95 -3.43
CA VAL A 192 -5.32 18.41 -4.17
C VAL A 192 -6.54 17.59 -3.75
N PHE A 193 -6.39 16.26 -3.72
CA PHE A 193 -7.42 15.33 -3.26
C PHE A 193 -7.12 14.88 -1.83
N ALA A 194 -8.16 14.86 -0.99
CA ALA A 194 -8.04 14.35 0.37
C ALA A 194 -7.79 12.84 0.36
N PHE A 195 -6.76 12.41 1.08
CA PHE A 195 -6.43 11.01 1.29
C PHE A 195 -6.22 10.77 2.80
N PRO A 196 -7.29 10.47 3.56
CA PRO A 196 -7.21 10.34 5.00
C PRO A 196 -6.36 9.13 5.39
N GLY A 197 -5.63 9.24 6.51
CA GLY A 197 -4.80 8.17 7.06
C GLY A 197 -5.62 6.99 7.60
N PRO A 198 -4.97 6.04 8.29
CA PRO A 198 -5.60 4.81 8.73
C PRO A 198 -6.72 5.04 9.76
N ALA A 199 -7.69 4.12 9.77
CA ALA A 199 -8.77 4.06 10.76
C ALA A 199 -8.29 3.38 12.05
N PHE A 200 -7.40 2.40 11.94
CA PHE A 200 -6.88 1.60 13.04
C PHE A 200 -5.39 1.90 13.28
N ALA A 201 -5.00 1.96 14.54
CA ALA A 201 -3.60 2.04 14.92
C ALA A 201 -3.03 0.63 15.08
N ALA A 202 -2.00 0.29 14.32
CA ALA A 202 -1.23 -0.93 14.56
C ALA A 202 -0.40 -0.74 15.84
N ARG A 203 -0.35 -1.77 16.70
CA ARG A 203 0.57 -1.76 17.84
C ARG A 203 2.01 -1.70 17.29
N PRO A 204 2.84 -0.74 17.74
CA PRO A 204 4.23 -0.69 17.30
C PRO A 204 4.89 -2.04 17.60
N ARG A 205 5.51 -2.66 16.59
CA ARG A 205 6.38 -3.80 16.87
C ARG A 205 7.51 -3.31 17.77
N PRO A 206 7.97 -4.11 18.76
CA PRO A 206 9.18 -3.79 19.50
C PRO A 206 10.30 -3.58 18.47
N ALA A 207 10.70 -2.34 18.27
CA ALA A 207 11.78 -2.00 17.37
C ALA A 207 13.09 -2.06 18.18
N PHE A 208 14.17 -2.40 17.48
CA PHE A 208 15.50 -2.21 18.02
C PHE A 208 15.69 -0.72 18.37
N ASP A 209 16.05 -0.40 19.61
CA ASP A 209 16.27 0.98 20.04
C ASP A 209 17.63 1.49 19.52
N SER A 210 17.61 2.21 18.39
CA SER A 210 18.78 2.80 17.76
C SER A 210 19.15 4.18 18.29
N SER A 211 18.48 4.68 19.35
CA SER A 211 18.67 6.05 19.86
C SER A 211 20.11 6.35 20.26
N LEU A 212 20.77 5.45 20.98
CA LEU A 212 22.16 5.62 21.42
C LEU A 212 23.13 5.63 20.23
N ARG A 213 22.94 4.73 19.26
CA ARG A 213 23.76 4.69 18.03
C ARG A 213 23.65 5.97 17.23
N ILE A 214 22.43 6.49 17.07
CA ILE A 214 22.18 7.75 16.39
C ILE A 214 22.85 8.91 17.15
N ALA A 215 22.77 8.92 18.48
CA ALA A 215 23.43 9.93 19.29
C ALA A 215 24.96 9.90 19.14
N ILE A 216 25.58 8.71 19.19
CA ILE A 216 27.02 8.52 18.94
C ILE A 216 27.41 9.09 17.57
N CYS A 217 26.74 8.64 16.50
CA CYS A 217 27.08 9.11 15.16
C CYS A 217 26.86 10.62 15.01
N ARG A 218 25.84 11.19 15.66
CA ARG A 218 25.57 12.64 15.62
C ARG A 218 26.67 13.46 16.28
N VAL A 219 27.17 13.02 17.44
CA VAL A 219 28.28 13.69 18.13
C VAL A 219 29.56 13.61 17.29
N LEU A 220 29.90 12.42 16.78
CA LEU A 220 31.08 12.22 15.96
C LEU A 220 30.99 12.98 14.62
N TYR A 221 29.79 13.07 14.03
CA TYR A 221 29.56 13.86 12.82
C TYR A 221 29.74 15.36 13.08
N ALA A 222 29.19 15.89 14.18
CA ALA A 222 29.38 17.28 14.57
C ALA A 222 30.86 17.61 14.85
N HIS A 223 31.59 16.69 15.48
CA HIS A 223 33.03 16.81 15.67
C HIS A 223 33.77 16.84 14.33
N TRP A 224 33.43 15.93 13.41
CA TRP A 224 34.02 15.90 12.07
C TRP A 224 33.79 17.20 11.28
N GLN A 225 32.62 17.82 11.39
CA GLN A 225 32.35 19.10 10.73
C GLN A 225 33.29 20.22 11.19
N GLN A 226 33.82 20.14 12.40
CA GLN A 226 34.70 21.15 12.99
C GLN A 226 36.19 20.78 12.87
N GLN A 227 36.53 19.51 13.03
CA GLN A 227 37.91 19.02 13.20
C GLN A 227 38.33 17.96 12.17
N GLY A 228 37.48 17.68 11.17
CA GLY A 228 37.74 16.67 10.15
C GLY A 228 37.89 15.27 10.76
N PHE A 229 38.89 14.50 10.29
CA PHE A 229 39.12 13.14 10.76
C PHE A 229 39.94 13.05 12.05
N ALA A 230 40.04 14.13 12.82
CA ALA A 230 40.61 14.07 14.16
C ALA A 230 39.78 13.11 15.06
N PRO A 231 40.42 12.23 15.84
CA PRO A 231 39.72 11.39 16.82
C PRO A 231 39.18 12.21 18.00
N LEU A 232 37.94 11.93 18.40
CA LEU A 232 37.32 12.43 19.62
C LEU A 232 37.64 11.48 20.79
N PRO A 233 38.20 11.96 21.92
CA PRO A 233 38.45 11.11 23.09
C PRO A 233 37.18 10.42 23.61
N LEU A 234 37.30 9.17 24.07
CA LEU A 234 36.14 8.37 24.53
C LEU A 234 35.38 9.05 25.67
N ALA A 235 36.09 9.64 26.63
CA ALA A 235 35.47 10.33 27.76
C ALA A 235 34.59 11.53 27.32
N GLU A 236 35.02 12.26 26.28
CA GLU A 236 34.24 13.37 25.72
C GLU A 236 32.99 12.85 25.00
N LEU A 237 33.11 11.74 24.27
CA LEU A 237 31.97 11.09 23.64
C LEU A 237 30.95 10.62 24.68
N GLU A 238 31.41 9.92 25.74
CA GLU A 238 30.58 9.45 26.85
C GLU A 238 29.78 10.58 27.49
N GLN A 239 30.44 11.71 27.77
CA GLN A 239 29.79 12.89 28.33
C GLN A 239 28.73 13.46 27.35
N ALA A 240 29.05 13.54 26.06
CA ALA A 240 28.17 14.11 25.06
C ALA A 240 26.92 13.24 24.78
N VAL A 241 27.02 11.91 24.87
CA VAL A 241 25.89 11.00 24.64
C VAL A 241 25.17 10.57 25.92
N ALA A 242 25.65 10.95 27.11
CA ALA A 242 25.04 10.60 28.40
C ALA A 242 23.52 10.81 28.47
N PRO A 243 22.94 11.92 27.93
CA PRO A 243 21.49 12.11 27.92
C PRO A 243 20.72 11.04 27.12
N ALA A 244 21.33 10.50 26.06
CA ALA A 244 20.73 9.47 25.20
C ALA A 244 21.06 8.04 25.66
N ALA A 245 22.15 7.87 26.41
CA ALA A 245 22.57 6.57 26.93
C ALA A 245 21.62 6.05 28.00
N THR A 246 21.01 6.93 28.80
CA THR A 246 20.06 6.57 29.89
C THR A 246 20.57 5.45 30.79
N GLY A 247 21.88 5.44 31.08
CA GLY A 247 22.56 4.43 31.91
C GLY A 247 23.01 3.17 31.16
N ARG A 248 22.81 3.08 29.84
CA ARG A 248 23.33 1.98 29.01
C ARG A 248 24.84 2.12 28.79
N PRO A 249 25.60 1.00 28.79
CA PRO A 249 27.01 1.02 28.42
C PRO A 249 27.16 1.34 26.92
N LEU A 250 28.14 2.17 26.58
CA LEU A 250 28.42 2.54 25.17
C LEU A 250 29.13 1.44 24.39
N GLU A 251 29.94 0.62 25.06
CA GLU A 251 30.84 -0.35 24.42
C GLU A 251 30.15 -1.30 23.43
N PRO A 252 28.96 -1.89 23.72
CA PRO A 252 28.27 -2.75 22.77
C PRO A 252 27.88 -2.03 21.48
N ASP A 253 27.46 -0.76 21.57
CA ASP A 253 27.08 0.05 20.41
C ASP A 253 28.30 0.54 19.63
N LEU A 254 29.41 0.85 20.31
CA LEU A 254 30.68 1.19 19.67
C LEU A 254 31.29 0.00 18.94
N ALA A 255 31.29 -1.18 19.55
CA ALA A 255 31.74 -2.42 18.91
C ALA A 255 30.88 -2.73 17.67
N TYR A 256 29.55 -2.62 17.79
CA TYR A 256 28.63 -2.81 16.67
C TYR A 256 28.89 -1.83 15.52
N LEU A 257 29.04 -0.53 15.83
CA LEU A 257 29.33 0.50 14.82
C LEU A 257 30.73 0.31 14.19
N GLY A 258 31.68 -0.25 14.95
CA GLY A 258 33.01 -0.63 14.47
C GLY A 258 32.95 -1.79 13.48
N GLU A 259 32.23 -2.86 13.79
CA GLU A 259 32.02 -4.01 12.89
C GLU A 259 31.30 -3.62 11.59
N LEU A 260 30.42 -2.62 11.66
CA LEU A 260 29.78 -2.04 10.48
C LEU A 260 30.71 -1.13 9.65
N GLY A 261 31.92 -0.85 10.14
CA GLY A 261 32.86 0.07 9.53
C GLY A 261 32.43 1.54 9.63
N ALA A 262 31.44 1.89 10.45
CA ALA A 262 30.96 3.27 10.59
C ALA A 262 31.84 4.10 11.53
N VAL A 263 32.34 3.48 12.60
CA VAL A 263 33.20 4.12 13.60
C VAL A 263 34.56 3.45 13.61
N LEU A 264 35.63 4.24 13.62
CA LEU A 264 37.00 3.76 13.83
C LEU A 264 37.45 4.15 15.24
N ARG A 265 37.91 3.16 16.00
CA ARG A 265 38.58 3.35 17.29
C ARG A 265 40.10 3.33 17.07
N THR A 266 40.78 4.33 17.61
CA THR A 266 42.24 4.42 17.65
C THR A 266 42.68 4.65 19.10
N ASP A 267 43.99 4.58 19.35
CA ASP A 267 44.55 4.88 20.68
C ASP A 267 44.26 6.32 21.12
N ALA A 268 44.04 7.23 20.16
CA ALA A 268 43.73 8.64 20.41
C ALA A 268 42.23 8.93 20.60
N GLY A 269 41.33 7.98 20.29
CA GLY A 269 39.89 8.20 20.44
C GLY A 269 39.05 7.52 19.35
N LEU A 270 37.90 8.11 19.04
CA LEU A 270 36.92 7.60 18.09
C LEU A 270 36.61 8.64 17.00
N ARG A 271 36.41 8.17 15.77
CA ARG A 271 35.92 9.03 14.68
C ARG A 271 35.01 8.25 13.76
N LEU A 272 34.19 8.96 12.98
CA LEU A 272 33.53 8.35 11.83
C LEU A 272 34.56 8.02 10.74
N THR A 273 34.34 6.90 10.08
CA THR A 273 35.00 6.60 8.80
C THR A 273 34.32 7.36 7.67
N ALA A 274 34.91 7.40 6.48
CA ALA A 274 34.23 7.91 5.28
C ALA A 274 32.88 7.20 5.04
N GLN A 275 32.86 5.88 5.22
CA GLN A 275 31.63 5.08 5.11
C GLN A 275 30.59 5.44 6.18
N GLY A 276 31.02 5.73 7.41
CA GLY A 276 30.15 6.18 8.50
C GLY A 276 29.54 7.56 8.24
N LEU A 277 30.31 8.47 7.63
CA LEU A 277 29.83 9.79 7.21
C LEU A 277 28.75 9.66 6.13
N ASP A 278 29.05 8.93 5.04
CA ASP A 278 28.10 8.70 3.94
C ASP A 278 26.82 8.05 4.46
N PHE A 279 26.94 7.06 5.34
CA PHE A 279 25.81 6.42 6.00
C PHE A 279 24.99 7.42 6.82
N PHE A 280 25.64 8.25 7.64
CA PHE A 280 24.94 9.20 8.50
C PHE A 280 24.20 10.27 7.69
N GLU A 281 24.82 10.80 6.64
CA GLU A 281 24.19 11.79 5.75
C GLU A 281 23.00 11.20 4.99
N GLN A 282 23.14 10.00 4.44
CA GLN A 282 22.08 9.37 3.65
C GLN A 282 20.92 8.88 4.53
N VAL A 283 21.23 8.22 5.65
CA VAL A 283 20.24 7.48 6.44
C VAL A 283 19.67 8.31 7.59
N VAL A 284 20.49 9.10 8.26
CA VAL A 284 20.07 9.86 9.45
C VAL A 284 19.65 11.29 9.08
N LEU A 285 20.38 11.94 8.19
CA LEU A 285 20.05 13.30 7.73
C LEU A 285 19.09 13.32 6.53
N GLY A 286 18.87 12.19 5.86
CA GLY A 286 17.97 12.08 4.71
C GLY A 286 18.47 12.85 3.47
N LYS A 287 19.78 13.12 3.38
CA LYS A 287 20.39 13.79 2.23
C LYS A 287 20.76 12.76 1.17
N SER A 288 19.78 12.35 0.35
CA SER A 288 20.01 11.38 -0.73
C SER A 288 20.13 12.01 -2.13
N SER A 289 20.25 13.33 -2.23
CA SER A 289 20.50 14.01 -3.51
C SER A 289 21.94 14.51 -3.59
N PHE A 290 22.79 13.77 -4.31
CA PHE A 290 23.85 14.44 -5.05
C PHE A 290 23.15 15.18 -6.20
N ALA A 291 23.30 16.50 -6.24
CA ALA A 291 22.81 17.34 -7.32
C ALA A 291 23.46 16.93 -8.66
#